data_AF-A0A524DUK2-F1
#
_entry.id   AF-A0A524DUK2-F1
#
_cell.length_a   1.000
_cell.length_b   1.000
_cell.length_c   1.000
_cell.angle_alpha   90.00
_cell.angle_beta   90.00
_cell.angle_gamma   90.00
#
_symmetry.space_group_name_H-M   'P 1'
#
loop_
_entity.id
_entity.type
_entity.pdbx_description
1 polymer ?
#
loop_
_entity_poly.entity_id
_entity_poly.type
_entity_poly.pdbx_seq_one_letter_code
_entity_poly.pdbx_strand_id
1 'polypeptide(L)'
;MRFEGSERIELADSTDWQTVRNRIAKWRNTRAGHEYRVIESAPGRVVLERTWTSTTSIVCIVLTAVFTLSIHIYALLTVGLPLVIAMVYLMQDKIRIEVLFADSTVDLYLGATQRAEAEWDLDSLVNALGDLKTSNE
;
A
#
# COMPACT_ATOMS: atom_id res chain seq x y z
N MET A 1 -1.28 -15.63 -11.22
CA MET A 1 -1.21 -14.17 -11.35
C MET A 1 -2.63 -13.64 -11.45
N ARG A 2 -3.13 -13.02 -10.37
CA ARG A 2 -4.49 -12.44 -10.34
C ARG A 2 -4.40 -11.04 -10.98
N PHE A 3 -5.31 -10.72 -11.91
CA PHE A 3 -5.13 -9.56 -12.79
C PHE A 3 -5.44 -8.22 -12.12
N GLU A 4 -6.36 -8.23 -11.18
CA GLU A 4 -6.75 -7.15 -10.27
C GLU A 4 -7.29 -7.88 -9.04
N GLY A 5 -6.51 -7.93 -7.96
CA GLY A 5 -6.78 -8.86 -6.85
C GLY A 5 -7.88 -8.34 -5.94
N SER A 6 -9.13 -8.71 -6.22
CA SER A 6 -10.16 -8.71 -5.19
C SER A 6 -10.20 -10.08 -4.51
N GLU A 7 -10.13 -10.12 -3.19
CA GLU A 7 -10.25 -11.36 -2.42
C GLU A 7 -11.33 -11.23 -1.36
N ARG A 8 -12.24 -12.21 -1.35
CA ARG A 8 -13.29 -12.31 -0.35
C ARG A 8 -12.93 -13.40 0.65
N ILE A 9 -12.96 -13.05 1.93
CA ILE A 9 -12.73 -13.96 3.05
C ILE A 9 -14.03 -14.06 3.83
N GLU A 10 -14.55 -15.29 3.94
CA GLU A 10 -15.65 -15.61 4.85
C GLU A 10 -15.07 -15.82 6.26
N LEU A 11 -15.58 -15.04 7.21
CA LEU A 11 -15.26 -15.11 8.62
C LEU A 11 -16.31 -15.93 9.36
N ALA A 12 -15.99 -16.41 10.56
CA ALA A 12 -16.99 -17.02 11.42
C ALA A 12 -18.06 -15.99 11.81
N ASP A 13 -19.33 -16.43 11.93
CA ASP A 13 -20.48 -15.56 12.21
C ASP A 13 -20.34 -14.71 13.48
N SER A 14 -19.48 -15.12 14.42
CA SER A 14 -19.18 -14.39 15.66
C SER A 14 -18.06 -13.34 15.55
N THR A 15 -17.45 -13.19 14.37
CA THR A 15 -16.29 -12.30 14.19
C THR A 15 -16.77 -10.87 14.02
N ASP A 16 -16.47 -10.02 15.01
CA ASP A 16 -16.81 -8.61 14.95
C ASP A 16 -15.76 -7.78 14.19
N TRP A 17 -16.17 -6.57 13.78
CA TRP A 17 -15.28 -5.62 13.12
C TRP A 17 -14.05 -5.25 13.97
N GLN A 18 -14.19 -5.27 15.30
CA GLN A 18 -13.09 -4.96 16.21
C GLN A 18 -11.99 -6.02 16.13
N THR A 19 -12.35 -7.30 16.02
CA THR A 19 -11.44 -8.42 15.84
C THR A 19 -10.68 -8.30 14.52
N VAL A 20 -11.38 -7.98 13.42
CA VAL A 20 -10.74 -7.72 12.11
C VAL A 20 -9.74 -6.57 12.22
N ARG A 21 -10.11 -5.45 12.84
CA ARG A 21 -9.19 -4.32 13.04
C ARG A 21 -7.97 -4.69 13.90
N ASN A 22 -8.17 -5.42 14.99
CA ASN A 22 -7.06 -5.89 15.83
C ASN A 22 -6.11 -6.79 15.04
N ARG A 23 -6.65 -7.63 14.15
CA ARG A 23 -5.85 -8.51 13.31
C ARG A 23 -5.07 -7.73 12.24
N ILE A 24 -5.69 -6.74 11.60
CA ILE A 24 -4.99 -5.82 10.69
C ILE A 24 -3.88 -5.07 11.44
N ALA A 25 -4.14 -4.57 12.65
CA ALA A 25 -3.14 -3.91 13.46
C ALA A 25 -1.97 -4.84 13.82
N LYS A 26 -2.25 -6.11 14.12
CA LYS A 26 -1.21 -7.12 14.35
C LYS A 26 -0.41 -7.43 13.08
N TRP A 27 -1.07 -7.59 11.93
CA TRP A 27 -0.40 -7.77 10.64
C TRP A 27 0.51 -6.58 10.30
N ARG A 28 0.09 -5.35 10.62
CA ARG A 28 0.94 -4.15 10.47
C ARG A 28 2.20 -4.17 11.34
N ASN A 29 2.30 -5.00 12.36
CA ASN A 29 3.54 -5.18 13.12
C ASN A 29 4.46 -6.26 12.52
N THR A 30 4.10 -6.85 11.37
CA THR A 30 4.91 -7.83 10.66
C THR A 30 5.79 -7.18 9.60
N ARG A 31 6.77 -7.94 9.10
CA ARG A 31 7.65 -7.48 8.00
C ARG A 31 6.88 -7.06 6.75
N ALA A 32 5.78 -7.71 6.40
CA ALA A 32 4.97 -7.33 5.24
C ALA A 32 4.12 -6.07 5.51
N GLY A 33 3.53 -5.98 6.71
CA GLY A 33 2.57 -4.91 7.02
C GLY A 33 3.14 -3.62 7.60
N HIS A 34 4.38 -3.60 8.09
CA HIS A 34 4.92 -2.44 8.82
C HIS A 34 5.09 -1.16 8.01
N GLU A 35 5.22 -1.27 6.69
CA GLU A 35 5.34 -0.12 5.79
C GLU A 35 3.97 0.48 5.42
N TYR A 36 2.88 -0.19 5.77
CA TYR A 36 1.53 0.28 5.47
C TYR A 36 1.03 1.30 6.51
N ARG A 37 0.53 2.41 5.99
CA ARG A 37 -0.15 3.48 6.72
C ARG A 37 -1.66 3.32 6.58
N VAL A 38 -2.40 3.65 7.64
CA VAL A 38 -3.86 3.73 7.57
C VAL A 38 -4.22 5.12 7.05
N ILE A 39 -4.78 5.21 5.86
CA ILE A 39 -5.21 6.48 5.25
C ILE A 39 -6.67 6.79 5.59
N GLU A 40 -7.47 5.74 5.74
CA GLU A 40 -8.89 5.85 6.09
C GLU A 40 -9.28 4.72 7.05
N SER A 41 -10.06 5.06 8.07
CA SER A 41 -10.61 4.09 9.04
C SER A 41 -12.02 4.52 9.40
N ALA A 42 -12.99 3.72 8.97
CA ALA A 42 -14.41 3.90 9.23
C ALA A 42 -15.03 2.58 9.73
N PRO A 43 -16.24 2.60 10.32
CA PRO A 43 -16.96 1.37 10.63
C PRO A 43 -17.13 0.52 9.36
N GLY A 44 -16.60 -0.70 9.35
CA GLY A 44 -16.65 -1.61 8.20
C GLY A 44 -15.68 -1.30 7.05
N ARG A 45 -14.77 -0.33 7.19
CA ARG A 45 -13.79 0.01 6.13
C ARG A 45 -12.44 0.43 6.69
N VAL A 46 -11.37 -0.13 6.15
CA VAL A 46 -9.99 0.32 6.39
C VAL A 46 -9.25 0.41 5.07
N VAL A 47 -8.58 1.54 4.83
CA VAL A 47 -7.72 1.74 3.66
C VAL A 47 -6.26 1.81 4.13
N LEU A 48 -5.46 0.90 3.62
CA LEU A 48 -4.03 0.77 3.87
C LEU A 48 -3.27 1.25 2.64
N GLU A 49 -2.22 2.05 2.84
CA GLU A 49 -1.38 2.54 1.76
C GLU A 49 0.11 2.40 2.11
N ARG A 50 0.87 1.90 1.13
CA ARG A 50 2.33 1.83 1.17
C ARG A 50 2.85 2.58 -0.06
N THR A 51 3.79 3.49 0.16
CA THR A 51 4.44 4.28 -0.90
C THR A 51 5.95 4.11 -0.81
N TRP A 52 6.61 3.89 -1.94
CA TRP A 52 8.06 3.88 -2.01
C TRP A 52 8.54 4.48 -3.32
N THR A 53 9.82 4.85 -3.34
CA THR A 53 10.47 5.33 -4.56
C THR A 53 11.36 4.22 -5.07
N SER A 54 11.05 3.66 -6.24
CA SER A 54 11.90 2.61 -6.82
C SER A 54 13.32 3.12 -7.10
N THR A 55 14.31 2.22 -7.04
CA THR A 55 15.71 2.53 -7.40
C THR A 55 15.80 3.09 -8.82
N THR A 56 14.97 2.60 -9.74
CA THR A 56 14.87 3.10 -11.12
C THR A 56 14.41 4.56 -11.15
N SER A 57 13.36 4.90 -10.39
CA SER A 57 12.87 6.27 -10.23
C SER A 57 13.97 7.18 -9.65
N ILE A 58 14.71 6.71 -8.65
CA ILE A 58 15.85 7.44 -8.05
C ILE A 58 16.94 7.72 -9.09
N VAL A 59 17.33 6.72 -9.89
CA VAL A 59 18.35 6.88 -10.94
C VAL A 59 17.93 7.94 -11.97
N CYS A 60 16.66 7.92 -12.41
CA CYS A 60 16.12 8.94 -13.32
C CYS A 60 16.15 10.35 -12.72
N ILE A 61 15.79 10.50 -11.44
CA ILE A 61 15.84 11.77 -10.72
C ILE A 61 17.28 12.30 -10.65
N VAL A 62 18.24 11.44 -10.28
CA VAL A 62 19.66 11.82 -10.15
C VAL A 62 20.23 12.25 -11.51
N LEU A 63 19.98 11.50 -12.59
CA LEU A 63 20.43 11.87 -13.93
C LEU A 63 19.85 13.22 -14.39
N THR A 64 18.57 13.47 -14.12
CA THR A 64 17.91 14.73 -14.46
C THR A 64 18.50 15.90 -13.67
N ALA A 65 18.77 15.70 -12.37
CA ALA A 65 19.40 16.69 -11.51
C ALA A 65 20.83 17.04 -11.94
N VAL A 66 21.64 16.04 -12.33
CA VAL A 66 23.00 16.25 -12.83
C VAL A 66 23.00 17.04 -14.15
N PHE A 67 22.08 16.71 -15.06
CA PHE A 67 21.96 17.41 -16.34
C PHE A 67 21.52 18.87 -16.16
N THR A 68 20.57 19.12 -15.25
CA THR A 68 20.10 20.49 -14.95
C THR A 68 21.12 21.33 -14.18
N LEU A 69 21.97 20.74 -13.34
CA LEU A 69 23.04 21.48 -12.63
C LEU A 69 24.07 22.10 -13.58
N SER A 70 24.20 21.54 -14.78
CA SER A 70 25.13 22.00 -15.82
C SER A 70 24.68 23.33 -16.45
N ILE A 71 23.42 23.75 -16.22
CA ILE A 71 22.78 24.91 -16.85
C ILE A 71 22.37 25.88 -15.73
N HIS A 72 23.23 26.86 -15.43
CA HIS A 72 22.96 28.06 -14.63
C HIS A 72 22.19 27.85 -13.30
N ILE A 73 22.94 27.88 -12.17
CA ILE A 73 22.48 27.69 -10.77
C ILE A 73 21.17 28.43 -10.42
N TYR A 74 20.91 29.61 -11.01
CA TYR A 74 19.68 30.40 -10.76
C TYR A 74 18.41 29.80 -11.39
N ALA A 75 18.50 29.18 -12.58
CA ALA A 75 17.37 28.50 -13.21
C ALA A 75 17.03 27.18 -12.49
N LEU A 76 18.05 26.53 -11.91
CA LEU A 76 17.89 25.33 -11.10
C LEU A 76 17.05 25.58 -9.86
N LEU A 77 17.30 26.67 -9.12
CA LEU A 77 16.58 26.96 -7.87
C LEU A 77 15.12 27.37 -8.08
N THR A 78 14.82 28.02 -9.20
CA THR A 78 13.48 28.56 -9.47
C THR A 78 12.57 27.62 -10.25
N VAL A 79 13.12 26.80 -11.15
CA VAL A 79 12.34 25.91 -12.03
C VAL A 79 12.77 24.45 -11.89
N GLY A 80 14.07 24.19 -11.77
CA GLY A 80 14.60 22.83 -11.67
C GLY A 80 14.16 22.09 -10.41
N LEU A 81 14.29 22.72 -9.24
CA LEU A 81 13.97 22.10 -7.95
C LEU A 81 12.48 21.75 -7.80
N PRO A 82 11.52 22.64 -8.13
CA PRO A 82 10.10 22.28 -8.13
C PRO A 82 9.77 21.13 -9.08
N LEU A 83 10.41 21.08 -10.26
CA LEU A 83 10.17 20.05 -11.27
C LEU A 83 10.72 18.69 -10.83
N VAL A 84 11.88 18.67 -10.17
CA VAL A 84 12.43 17.47 -9.54
C VAL A 84 11.54 16.99 -8.40
N ILE A 85 11.05 17.89 -7.54
CA ILE A 85 10.11 17.52 -6.46
C ILE A 85 8.81 16.95 -7.05
N ALA A 86 8.26 17.57 -8.08
CA ALA A 86 7.08 17.06 -8.78
C ALA A 86 7.33 15.69 -9.41
N MET A 87 8.49 15.48 -10.05
CA MET A 87 8.87 14.17 -10.60
C MET A 87 8.99 13.11 -9.51
N VAL A 88 9.57 13.43 -8.35
CA VAL A 88 9.63 12.52 -7.21
C VAL A 88 8.22 12.09 -6.79
N TYR A 89 7.28 13.03 -6.66
CA TYR A 89 5.89 12.72 -6.31
C TYR A 89 5.19 11.86 -7.38
N LEU A 90 5.45 12.10 -8.66
CA LEU A 90 4.82 11.37 -9.76
C LEU A 90 5.41 9.96 -9.98
N MET A 91 6.68 9.76 -9.60
CA MET A 91 7.39 8.48 -9.77
C MET A 91 7.36 7.59 -8.51
N GLN A 92 6.55 7.94 -7.52
CA GLN A 92 6.30 7.08 -6.36
C GLN A 92 5.42 5.90 -6.77
N ASP A 93 5.94 4.71 -6.48
CA ASP A 93 5.13 3.50 -6.52
C ASP A 93 4.24 3.48 -5.30
N LYS A 94 3.00 3.04 -5.49
CA LYS A 94 2.00 2.92 -4.44
C LYS A 94 1.29 1.59 -4.49
N ILE A 95 1.02 1.03 -3.31
CA ILE A 95 0.05 -0.04 -3.10
C ILE A 95 -1.02 0.51 -2.16
N ARG A 96 -2.27 0.34 -2.55
CA ARG A 96 -3.47 0.66 -1.78
C ARG A 96 -4.26 -0.62 -1.60
N ILE A 97 -4.45 -1.04 -0.36
CA ILE A 97 -5.31 -2.18 0.01
C ILE A 97 -6.53 -1.63 0.73
N GLU A 98 -7.69 -1.83 0.14
CA GLU A 98 -8.96 -1.47 0.76
C GLU A 98 -9.63 -2.71 1.34
N VAL A 99 -9.93 -2.67 2.63
CA VAL A 99 -10.57 -3.73 3.39
C VAL A 99 -11.99 -3.29 3.71
N LEU A 100 -12.98 -3.97 3.14
CA LEU A 100 -14.40 -3.76 3.40
C LEU A 100 -14.92 -4.94 4.21
N PHE A 101 -15.56 -4.66 5.34
CA PHE A 101 -16.19 -5.66 6.19
C PHE A 101 -17.71 -5.49 6.08
N ALA A 102 -18.38 -6.54 5.64
CA ALA A 102 -19.82 -6.62 5.52
C ALA A 102 -20.30 -7.93 6.16
N ASP A 103 -21.06 -7.80 7.25
CA ASP A 103 -21.61 -8.91 8.04
C ASP A 103 -20.54 -9.90 8.52
N SER A 104 -20.36 -11.00 7.78
CA SER A 104 -19.39 -12.07 8.08
C SER A 104 -18.37 -12.24 6.95
N THR A 105 -18.25 -11.24 6.07
CA THR A 105 -17.34 -11.26 4.93
C THR A 105 -16.39 -10.07 4.95
N VAL A 106 -15.14 -10.32 4.56
CA VAL A 106 -14.13 -9.28 4.32
C VAL A 106 -13.76 -9.30 2.85
N ASP A 107 -14.06 -8.22 2.15
CA ASP A 107 -13.64 -7.97 0.78
C ASP A 107 -12.38 -7.10 0.78
N LEU A 108 -11.30 -7.63 0.21
CA LEU A 108 -10.03 -6.95 0.03
C LEU A 108 -9.89 -6.53 -1.43
N TYR A 109 -9.56 -5.26 -1.67
CA TYR A 109 -9.32 -4.72 -3.01
C TYR A 109 -7.89 -4.18 -3.09
N LEU A 110 -7.13 -4.68 -4.06
CA LEU A 110 -5.76 -4.26 -4.31
C LEU A 110 -5.70 -3.27 -5.49
N GLY A 111 -5.24 -2.06 -5.22
CA GLY A 111 -4.82 -1.09 -6.24
C GLY A 111 -3.32 -0.85 -6.14
N ALA A 112 -2.53 -1.20 -7.16
CA ALA A 112 -1.08 -1.06 -7.11
C ALA A 112 -0.48 -0.58 -8.42
N THR A 113 0.59 0.22 -8.34
CA THR A 113 1.43 0.59 -9.49
C THR A 113 2.40 -0.54 -9.87
N GLN A 114 2.90 -1.31 -8.88
CA GLN A 114 3.72 -2.50 -9.07
C GLN A 114 3.00 -3.77 -8.61
N ARG A 115 2.81 -4.72 -9.53
CA ARG A 115 1.90 -5.85 -9.33
C ARG A 115 2.46 -7.01 -8.49
N ALA A 116 3.74 -7.34 -8.65
CA ALA A 116 4.32 -8.53 -8.01
C ALA A 116 4.47 -8.40 -6.48
N GLU A 117 4.93 -7.24 -6.01
CA GLU A 117 5.05 -6.97 -4.57
C GLU A 117 3.68 -6.82 -3.90
N ALA A 118 2.71 -6.25 -4.64
CA ALA A 118 1.35 -6.08 -4.18
C ALA A 118 0.60 -7.40 -3.99
N GLU A 119 0.82 -8.39 -4.86
CA GLU A 119 0.25 -9.74 -4.69
C GLU A 119 0.79 -10.43 -3.42
N TRP A 120 2.10 -10.34 -3.15
CA TRP A 120 2.69 -10.96 -1.95
C TRP A 120 2.20 -10.33 -0.65
N ASP A 121 2.08 -9.00 -0.62
CA ASP A 121 1.55 -8.27 0.53
C ASP A 121 0.07 -8.59 0.77
N LEU A 122 -0.73 -8.70 -0.31
CA LEU A 122 -2.14 -9.10 -0.24
C LEU A 122 -2.28 -10.51 0.30
N ASP A 123 -1.52 -11.48 -0.21
CA ASP A 123 -1.54 -12.87 0.26
C ASP A 123 -1.17 -12.96 1.74
N SER A 124 -0.21 -12.15 2.21
CA SER A 124 0.16 -12.08 3.62
C SER A 124 -1.00 -11.58 4.50
N LEU A 125 -1.72 -10.55 4.05
CA LEU A 125 -2.88 -10.02 4.76
C LEU A 125 -4.06 -10.99 4.75
N VAL A 126 -4.29 -11.67 3.62
CA VAL A 126 -5.31 -12.71 3.47
C VAL A 126 -5.05 -13.85 4.42
N ASN A 127 -3.82 -14.36 4.50
CA ASN A 127 -3.45 -15.38 5.48
C ASN A 127 -3.66 -14.89 6.92
N ALA A 128 -3.28 -13.65 7.21
CA ALA A 128 -3.49 -13.08 8.54
C ALA A 128 -4.98 -13.03 8.91
N LEU A 129 -5.87 -12.70 7.98
CA LEU A 129 -7.32 -12.67 8.21
C LEU A 129 -7.97 -14.06 8.14
N GLY A 130 -7.45 -14.97 7.32
CA GLY A 130 -7.91 -16.34 7.16
C GLY A 130 -7.77 -17.17 8.43
N ASP A 131 -6.78 -16.90 9.27
CA ASP A 131 -6.66 -17.51 10.61
C ASP A 131 -7.87 -17.23 11.52
N LEU A 132 -8.65 -16.17 11.25
CA LEU A 132 -9.89 -15.88 11.99
C LEU A 132 -11.01 -16.87 11.64
N LYS A 133 -10.93 -17.54 10.48
CA LYS A 133 -11.89 -18.58 10.09
C LYS A 133 -11.77 -19.83 10.96
N THR A 134 -10.57 -20.12 11.47
CA THR A 134 -10.25 -21.38 12.17
C THR A 134 -10.10 -21.23 13.70
N SER A 135 -10.12 -20.02 14.24
CA SER A 135 -9.81 -19.75 15.66
C SER A 135 -10.92 -20.13 16.68
N ASN A 136 -11.92 -20.93 16.28
CA ASN A 136 -13.00 -21.41 17.15
C ASN A 136 -12.91 -22.92 17.48
N GLU A 137 -11.79 -23.58 17.18
CA GLU A 137 -11.44 -24.89 17.76
C GLU A 137 -10.56 -24.77 19.00
#